data_AF-A0A0B1SZG0-F1
#
_entry.id   AF-A0A0B1SZG0-F1
#
_cell.length_a   1.000
_cell.length_b   1.000
_cell.length_c   1.000
_cell.angle_alpha   90.00
_cell.angle_beta   90.00
_cell.angle_gamma   90.00
#
_symmetry.space_group_name_H-M   'P 1'
#
loop_
_entity.id
_entity.type
_entity.pdbx_description
1 polymer ?
#
loop_
_entity_poly.entity_id
_entity_poly.type
_entity_poly.pdbx_seq_one_letter_code
_entity_poly.pdbx_strand_id
1 'polypeptide(L)'
;MMALEQLCMLLLMSDNIDRCFESCPPRTFLPALCKIFLDETATEAVLEVTARAITYYLDVSNECTRRIIQVDGAVKAICNRLAAAEMTDRTSKDLAESVREVVGAHLPT
;
A
#
# COMPACT_ATOMS: atom_id res chain seq x y z
N MET A 1 0.69 17.68 6.01
CA MET A 1 -0.42 16.79 5.61
C MET A 1 -1.01 17.08 4.22
N MET A 2 -0.53 18.06 3.43
CA MET A 2 -1.10 18.33 2.09
C MET A 2 -0.58 17.42 0.96
N ALA A 3 0.63 16.84 1.09
CA ALA A 3 1.28 16.14 -0.02
C ALA A 3 0.60 14.80 -0.40
N LEU A 4 0.09 14.05 0.58
CA LEU A 4 -0.48 12.72 0.33
C LEU A 4 -1.91 12.80 -0.23
N GLU A 5 -2.74 13.74 0.25
CA GLU A 5 -4.08 13.97 -0.30
C GLU A 5 -4.02 14.44 -1.74
N GLN A 6 -3.14 15.40 -2.06
CA GLN A 6 -2.94 15.84 -3.45
C GLN A 6 -2.45 14.71 -4.35
N LEU A 7 -1.57 13.85 -3.82
CA LEU A 7 -1.05 12.70 -4.55
C LEU A 7 -2.12 11.62 -4.76
N CYS A 8 -3.00 11.38 -3.78
CA CYS A 8 -4.14 10.48 -3.93
C CYS A 8 -5.13 11.00 -4.96
N MET A 9 -5.42 12.30 -4.93
CA MET A 9 -6.31 12.95 -5.89
C MET A 9 -5.71 12.90 -7.31
N LEU A 10 -4.38 13.03 -7.43
CA LEU A 10 -3.63 12.78 -8.67
C LEU A 10 -3.74 11.32 -9.13
N LEU A 11 -3.57 10.34 -8.25
CA LEU A 11 -3.70 8.91 -8.58
C LEU A 11 -5.13 8.55 -9.02
N LEU A 12 -6.15 9.16 -8.41
CA LEU A 12 -7.56 8.90 -8.71
C LEU A 12 -8.03 9.61 -10.00
N MET A 13 -7.42 10.74 -10.35
CA MET A 13 -7.76 11.56 -11.53
C MET A 13 -6.85 11.31 -12.73
N SER A 14 -5.65 10.76 -12.50
CA SER A 14 -4.70 10.48 -13.58
C SER A 14 -5.10 9.18 -14.27
N ASP A 15 -5.78 9.31 -15.39
CA ASP A 15 -6.07 8.22 -16.33
C ASP A 15 -4.79 7.53 -16.86
N ASN A 16 -3.61 8.10 -16.57
CA ASN A 16 -2.30 7.59 -16.99
C ASN A 16 -1.46 7.16 -15.80
N ILE A 17 -1.54 5.87 -15.47
CA ILE A 17 -0.71 5.19 -14.48
C ILE A 17 0.78 5.32 -14.80
N ASP A 18 1.13 5.32 -16.09
CA ASP A 18 2.51 5.43 -16.57
C ASP A 18 3.20 6.72 -16.05
N ARG A 19 2.47 7.84 -16.09
CA ARG A 19 2.92 9.14 -15.54
C ARG A 19 3.08 9.10 -14.02
N CYS A 20 2.20 8.39 -13.31
CA CYS A 20 2.32 8.20 -11.87
C CYS A 20 3.56 7.39 -11.53
N PHE A 21 3.88 6.34 -12.29
CA PHE A 21 5.10 5.55 -12.10
C PHE A 21 6.37 6.32 -12.49
N GLU A 22 6.32 7.16 -13.53
CA GLU A 22 7.42 8.05 -13.90
C GLU A 22 7.73 9.07 -12.79
N SER A 23 6.69 9.69 -12.23
CA SER A 23 6.85 10.71 -11.19
C SER A 23 7.11 10.10 -9.81
N CYS A 24 6.51 8.94 -9.53
CA CYS A 24 6.57 8.23 -8.26
C CYS A 24 6.93 6.75 -8.50
N PRO A 25 8.23 6.43 -8.66
CA PRO A 25 8.63 5.07 -8.95
C PRO A 25 8.23 4.15 -7.79
N PRO A 26 7.60 2.99 -8.06
CA PRO A 26 7.15 2.06 -7.03
C PRO A 26 8.32 1.52 -6.19
N ARG A 27 9.57 1.69 -6.66
CA ARG A 27 10.79 1.32 -5.91
C ARG A 27 10.98 2.17 -4.66
N THR A 28 10.60 3.44 -4.74
CA THR A 28 10.79 4.42 -3.67
C THR A 28 9.47 4.72 -2.98
N PHE A 29 8.37 4.69 -3.74
CA PHE A 29 7.05 5.07 -3.25
C PHE A 29 6.40 4.02 -2.36
N LEU A 30 6.44 2.73 -2.74
CA LEU A 30 5.94 1.65 -1.89
C LEU A 30 6.57 1.60 -0.50
N PRO A 31 7.91 1.64 -0.34
CA PRO A 31 8.50 1.63 1.00
C PRO A 31 8.15 2.88 1.79
N ALA A 32 7.93 4.03 1.15
CA ALA A 32 7.42 5.22 1.83
C ALA A 32 5.99 5.02 2.35
N LEU A 33 5.10 4.45 1.52
CA LEU A 33 3.72 4.11 1.92
C LEU A 33 3.70 3.07 3.05
N CYS A 34 4.57 2.05 2.98
CA CYS A 34 4.71 1.06 4.05
C CYS A 34 5.16 1.68 5.39
N LYS A 35 6.04 2.70 5.34
CA LYS A 35 6.43 3.45 6.53
C LYS A 35 5.29 4.24 7.16
N ILE A 36 4.30 4.68 6.38
CA ILE A 36 3.09 5.32 6.92
C ILE A 36 2.29 4.33 7.77
N PHE A 37 2.20 3.07 7.32
CA PHE A 37 1.55 2.02 8.10
C PHE A 37 2.29 1.68 9.40
N LEU A 38 3.62 1.79 9.39
CA LEU A 38 4.48 1.63 10.57
C LEU A 38 4.39 2.83 11.53
N ASP A 39 3.99 4.00 11.02
CA ASP A 39 3.87 5.21 11.83
C ASP A 39 2.53 5.19 12.59
N GLU A 40 2.59 5.09 13.91
CA GLU A 40 1.41 5.01 14.79
C GLU A 40 0.65 6.34 14.87
N THR A 41 1.28 7.45 14.48
CA THR A 41 0.68 8.79 14.48
C THR A 41 -0.16 9.07 13.23
N ALA A 42 -0.06 8.22 12.20
CA ALA A 42 -0.88 8.30 11.01
C ALA A 42 -2.38 8.12 11.34
N THR A 43 -3.20 9.02 10.81
CA THR A 43 -4.65 9.02 10.96
C THR A 43 -5.32 8.01 10.02
N GLU A 44 -6.54 7.60 10.34
CA GLU A 44 -7.30 6.60 9.56
C GLU A 44 -7.47 7.02 8.09
N ALA A 45 -7.79 8.29 7.83
CA ALA A 45 -7.90 8.82 6.47
C ALA A 45 -6.59 8.67 5.67
N VAL A 46 -5.44 8.87 6.31
CA VAL A 46 -4.13 8.69 5.69
C VAL A 46 -3.87 7.20 5.42
N LEU A 47 -4.24 6.32 6.34
CA LEU A 47 -4.12 4.87 6.17
C LEU A 47 -5.02 4.36 5.05
N GLU A 48 -6.25 4.86 4.91
CA GLU A 48 -7.18 4.50 3.82
C GLU A 48 -6.58 4.83 2.45
N VAL A 49 -6.12 6.06 2.31
CA VAL A 49 -5.48 6.56 1.09
C VAL A 49 -4.25 5.73 0.76
N THR A 50 -3.44 5.43 1.77
CA THR A 50 -2.22 4.62 1.63
C THR A 50 -2.58 3.18 1.23
N ALA A 51 -3.60 2.58 1.83
CA ALA A 51 -4.09 1.25 1.49
C ALA A 51 -4.52 1.19 0.02
N ARG A 52 -5.38 2.13 -0.41
CA ARG A 52 -5.86 2.20 -1.81
C ARG A 52 -4.71 2.38 -2.79
N ALA A 53 -3.75 3.26 -2.48
CA ALA A 53 -2.57 3.45 -3.32
C ALA A 53 -1.78 2.14 -3.45
N ILE A 54 -1.50 1.46 -2.34
CA ILE A 54 -0.78 0.18 -2.35
C ILE A 54 -1.56 -0.86 -3.18
N THR A 55 -2.85 -1.05 -2.93
CA THR A 55 -3.70 -1.98 -3.70
C THR A 55 -3.65 -1.66 -5.19
N TYR A 56 -3.68 -0.39 -5.56
CA TYR A 56 -3.59 0.04 -6.95
C TYR A 56 -2.23 -0.33 -7.58
N TYR A 57 -1.12 -0.12 -6.86
CA TYR A 57 0.20 -0.56 -7.31
C TYR A 57 0.30 -2.08 -7.45
N LEU A 58 -0.39 -2.84 -6.60
CA LEU A 58 -0.43 -4.30 -6.65
C LEU A 58 -1.25 -4.82 -7.83
N ASP A 59 -2.41 -4.22 -8.10
CA ASP A 59 -3.28 -4.55 -9.22
C ASP A 59 -2.57 -4.34 -10.57
N VAL A 60 -1.78 -3.26 -10.66
CA VAL A 60 -0.95 -2.95 -11.84
C VAL A 60 0.26 -3.91 -11.96
N SER A 61 0.91 -4.25 -10.85
CA SER A 61 2.12 -5.08 -10.89
C SER A 61 2.35 -5.90 -9.62
N ASN A 62 2.42 -7.22 -9.81
CA ASN A 62 2.75 -8.19 -8.76
C ASN A 62 4.19 -8.05 -8.22
N GLU A 63 5.09 -7.33 -8.91
CA GLU A 63 6.43 -7.04 -8.38
C GLU A 63 6.40 -6.07 -7.20
N CYS A 64 5.33 -5.25 -7.10
CA CYS A 64 5.13 -4.31 -6.01
C CYS A 64 5.01 -5.06 -4.66
N THR A 65 4.32 -6.19 -4.64
CA THR A 65 4.15 -7.01 -3.43
C THR A 65 5.49 -7.49 -2.89
N ARG A 66 6.41 -7.89 -3.78
CA ARG A 66 7.77 -8.31 -3.40
C ARG A 66 8.57 -7.19 -2.72
N ARG A 67 8.26 -5.92 -2.97
CA ARG A 67 8.92 -4.82 -2.26
C ARG A 67 8.32 -4.58 -0.90
N ILE A 68 7.01 -4.69 -0.75
CA ILE A 68 6.34 -4.52 0.54
C ILE A 68 6.89 -5.54 1.53
N ILE A 69 7.06 -6.80 1.11
CA ILE A 69 7.65 -7.86 1.95
C ILE A 69 9.12 -7.63 2.27
N GLN A 70 9.87 -6.90 1.42
CA GLN A 70 11.25 -6.51 1.69
C GLN A 70 11.37 -5.38 2.72
N VAL A 71 10.28 -4.65 3.00
CA VAL A 71 10.24 -3.66 4.07
C VAL A 71 9.94 -4.39 5.37
N ASP A 72 10.94 -4.45 6.25
CA ASP A 72 10.81 -5.11 7.55
C ASP A 72 9.61 -4.57 8.35
N GLY A 73 8.77 -5.49 8.84
CA GLY A 73 7.58 -5.14 9.61
C GLY A 73 6.41 -4.54 8.80
N ALA A 74 6.56 -4.21 7.51
CA ALA A 74 5.52 -3.56 6.73
C ALA A 74 4.25 -4.42 6.58
N VAL A 75 4.40 -5.70 6.24
CA VAL A 75 3.27 -6.63 6.11
C VAL A 75 2.44 -6.69 7.39
N LYS A 76 3.13 -6.79 8.54
CA LYS A 76 2.50 -6.88 9.86
C LYS A 76 1.82 -5.56 10.22
N ALA A 77 2.47 -4.44 9.97
CA ALA A 77 1.93 -3.11 10.21
C ALA A 77 0.69 -2.84 9.34
N ILE A 78 0.75 -3.13 8.04
CA ILE A 78 -0.38 -3.02 7.11
C ILE A 78 -1.54 -3.88 7.63
N CYS A 79 -1.30 -5.17 7.88
CA CYS A 79 -2.37 -6.07 8.32
C CYS A 79 -2.98 -5.64 9.68
N ASN A 80 -2.15 -5.14 10.61
CA ASN A 80 -2.61 -4.67 11.92
C ASN A 80 -3.42 -3.37 11.79
N ARG A 81 -2.93 -2.40 11.01
CA ARG A 81 -3.63 -1.14 10.76
C ARG A 81 -4.93 -1.34 9.99
N LEU A 82 -4.97 -2.22 8.99
CA LEU A 82 -6.19 -2.58 8.27
C LEU A 82 -7.22 -3.23 9.19
N ALA A 83 -6.77 -4.06 10.14
CA ALA A 83 -7.64 -4.65 11.16
C ALA A 83 -8.10 -3.61 12.21
N ALA A 84 -7.20 -2.71 12.63
CA ALA A 84 -7.45 -1.72 13.67
C ALA A 84 -8.33 -0.56 13.20
N ALA A 85 -8.21 -0.17 11.93
CA ALA A 85 -9.02 0.89 11.35
C ALA A 85 -10.46 0.43 10.99
N GLU A 86 -10.87 -0.77 11.46
CA GLU A 86 -12.17 -1.41 11.16
C GLU A 86 -12.62 -1.23 9.70
N MET A 87 -11.66 -1.23 8.78
CA MET A 87 -11.93 -1.00 7.36
C MET A 87 -12.58 -2.27 6.82
N THR A 88 -13.89 -2.32 6.99
CA THR A 88 -14.80 -3.39 6.55
C THR A 88 -14.93 -3.42 5.03
N ASP A 89 -14.33 -2.46 4.34
CA ASP A 89 -14.22 -2.39 2.90
C ASP A 89 -13.50 -3.61 2.31
N ARG A 90 -14.07 -4.11 1.22
CA ARG A 90 -13.56 -5.23 0.41
C ARG A 90 -12.05 -5.06 0.12
N THR A 91 -11.62 -3.83 -0.14
CA THR A 91 -10.26 -3.43 -0.47
C THR A 91 -9.23 -3.82 0.59
N SER A 92 -9.54 -3.65 1.87
CA SER A 92 -8.62 -3.94 2.97
C SER A 92 -8.41 -5.43 3.17
N LYS A 93 -9.49 -6.20 3.01
CA LYS A 93 -9.43 -7.67 3.00
C LYS A 93 -8.61 -8.19 1.83
N ASP A 94 -8.89 -7.67 0.64
CA ASP A 94 -8.22 -8.08 -0.60
C ASP A 94 -6.72 -7.75 -0.58
N LEU A 95 -6.37 -6.56 -0.07
CA LEU A 95 -4.99 -6.15 0.16
C LEU A 95 -4.27 -7.07 1.16
N ALA A 96 -4.89 -7.33 2.31
CA ALA A 96 -4.30 -8.18 3.34
C ALA A 96 -4.13 -9.63 2.85
N GLU A 97 -5.06 -10.13 2.04
CA GLU A 97 -5.01 -11.46 1.43
C GLU A 97 -3.92 -11.53 0.35
N SER A 98 -3.90 -10.58 -0.59
CA SER A 98 -2.87 -10.48 -1.65
C SER A 98 -1.46 -10.43 -1.06
N VAL A 99 -1.25 -9.64 -0.01
CA VAL A 99 0.07 -9.59 0.65
C VAL A 99 0.39 -10.91 1.35
N ARG A 100 -0.56 -11.55 2.04
CA ARG A 100 -0.35 -12.83 2.71
C ARG A 100 -0.07 -13.97 1.72
N GLU A 101 -0.79 -14.02 0.60
CA GLU A 101 -0.59 -15.03 -0.44
C GLU A 101 0.83 -14.94 -1.01
N VAL A 102 1.30 -13.72 -1.31
CA VAL A 102 2.65 -13.52 -1.84
C VAL A 102 3.73 -13.80 -0.78
N VAL A 103 3.48 -13.50 0.49
CA VAL A 103 4.40 -13.89 1.59
C VAL A 103 4.45 -15.41 1.73
N GLY A 104 3.30 -16.09 1.68
CA GLY A 104 3.20 -17.54 1.75
C GLY A 104 3.91 -18.22 0.57
N ALA A 105 3.87 -17.62 -0.62
CA ALA A 105 4.57 -18.12 -1.80
C ALA A 105 6.10 -17.89 -1.78
N HIS A 106 6.61 -16.99 -0.94
CA HIS A 106 8.05 -16.69 -0.81
C HIS A 106 8.74 -17.38 0.36
N LEU A 107 8.01 -18.08 1.22
CA LEU A 107 8.62 -18.96 2.22
C LEU A 107 8.92 -20.31 1.55
N PRO A 108 10.19 -20.69 1.32
CA PRO A 108 10.49 -22.08 1.00
C PRO A 108 10.15 -22.91 2.23
N THR A 109 9.20 -23.83 2.08
CA THR A 109 8.95 -24.91 3.02
C THR A 109 10.21 -25.75 3.24
#